data_AF-A0A0L7KUF0-F1
#
_entry.id   AF-A0A0L7KUF0-F1
#
_cell.length_a   1.000
_cell.length_b   1.000
_cell.length_c   1.000
_cell.angle_alpha   90.00
_cell.angle_beta   90.00
_cell.angle_gamma   90.00
#
_symmetry.space_group_name_H-M   'P 1'
#
loop_
_entity.id
_entity.type
_entity.pdbx_description
1 polymer ?
#
loop_
_entity_poly.entity_id
_entity_poly.type
_entity_poly.pdbx_seq_one_letter_code
_entity_poly.pdbx_strand_id
1 'polypeptide(L)'
;MDSDDDSDNSQMFADYDDTELGALDLEEIEGFMPESHAMLLKAAEEFEESRRRILLDKEHEVARMRRLQEIQEESEDEIETVEVDPKEKWDCETILSTYSTLYNHPKIIEEPKKPKKIQIHAKTGIPKDVLEYRKERRVEKKANKEAFKEEKKRQEKIMLNNRNNVQGNKIM
;
A
#
# COMPACT_ATOMS: atom_id res chain seq x y z
N MET A 1 -60.07 -27.17 -7.85
CA MET A 1 -60.32 -26.03 -8.75
C MET A 1 -60.45 -24.85 -7.82
N ASP A 2 -59.29 -24.28 -7.57
CA ASP A 2 -58.98 -23.26 -6.59
C ASP A 2 -59.51 -21.91 -7.10
N SER A 3 -60.31 -21.22 -6.29
CA SER A 3 -60.89 -19.92 -6.64
C SER A 3 -61.19 -19.13 -5.36
N ASP A 4 -60.15 -18.70 -4.66
CA ASP A 4 -60.25 -17.82 -3.48
C ASP A 4 -59.03 -16.86 -3.38
N ASP A 5 -58.54 -16.30 -4.51
CA ASP A 5 -57.38 -15.37 -4.51
C ASP A 5 -57.63 -14.04 -5.27
N ASP A 6 -58.88 -13.71 -5.60
CA ASP A 6 -59.20 -12.44 -6.30
C ASP A 6 -59.81 -11.37 -5.37
N SER A 7 -60.17 -11.71 -4.13
CA SER A 7 -60.90 -10.79 -3.24
C SER A 7 -59.99 -9.71 -2.60
N ASP A 8 -58.76 -10.06 -2.21
CA ASP A 8 -57.84 -9.11 -1.55
C ASP A 8 -57.29 -8.06 -2.54
N ASN A 9 -57.21 -8.42 -3.81
CA ASN A 9 -56.73 -7.54 -4.87
C ASN A 9 -57.78 -6.48 -5.25
N SER A 10 -59.07 -6.83 -5.17
CA SER A 10 -60.16 -5.91 -5.48
C SER A 10 -60.25 -4.72 -4.52
N GLN A 11 -59.76 -4.89 -3.28
CA GLN A 11 -59.76 -3.84 -2.27
C GLN A 11 -58.59 -2.87 -2.45
N MET A 12 -57.43 -3.37 -2.92
CA MET A 12 -56.32 -2.53 -3.35
C MET A 12 -56.71 -1.66 -4.55
N PHE A 13 -57.47 -2.21 -5.51
CA PHE A 13 -57.86 -1.49 -6.72
C PHE A 13 -59.03 -0.51 -6.55
N ALA A 14 -59.81 -0.61 -5.46
CA ALA A 14 -60.90 0.34 -5.18
C ALA A 14 -60.38 1.75 -4.88
N ASP A 15 -59.22 1.86 -4.23
CA ASP A 15 -58.56 3.14 -3.94
C ASP A 15 -57.85 3.73 -5.18
N TYR A 16 -57.74 2.96 -6.27
CA TYR A 16 -57.12 3.37 -7.53
C TYR A 16 -58.12 3.68 -8.66
N ASP A 17 -59.43 3.46 -8.45
CA ASP A 17 -60.48 3.79 -9.44
C ASP A 17 -61.04 5.21 -9.26
N ASP A 18 -60.35 6.06 -8.51
CA ASP A 18 -60.67 7.47 -8.45
C ASP A 18 -60.20 8.16 -9.74
N THR A 19 -61.18 8.64 -10.48
CA THR A 19 -61.08 9.34 -11.78
C THR A 19 -60.42 10.74 -11.64
N GLU A 20 -59.59 10.93 -10.61
CA GLU A 20 -58.86 12.16 -10.24
C GLU A 20 -57.33 11.96 -10.18
N LEU A 21 -56.76 11.01 -10.95
CA LEU A 21 -55.35 11.06 -11.37
C LEU A 21 -55.14 12.13 -12.48
N GLY A 22 -55.67 13.33 -12.26
CA GLY A 22 -55.08 14.54 -12.81
C GLY A 22 -53.88 14.90 -11.95
N ALA A 23 -52.91 15.64 -12.48
CA ALA A 23 -51.87 16.23 -11.64
C ALA A 23 -52.59 17.01 -10.54
N LEU A 24 -52.62 16.46 -9.32
CA LEU A 24 -52.63 17.28 -8.12
C LEU A 24 -51.54 18.28 -8.45
N ASP A 25 -51.90 19.55 -8.67
CA ASP A 25 -50.91 20.59 -8.85
C ASP A 25 -49.83 20.29 -7.83
N LEU A 26 -48.58 20.29 -8.27
CA LEU A 26 -47.47 20.28 -7.34
C LEU A 26 -47.64 21.57 -6.52
N GLU A 27 -48.58 21.59 -5.56
CA GLU A 27 -48.49 22.42 -4.39
C GLU A 27 -47.15 22.01 -3.85
N GLU A 28 -46.16 22.80 -4.26
CA GLU A 28 -44.84 22.80 -3.72
C GLU A 28 -45.12 22.94 -2.23
N ILE A 29 -45.03 21.83 -1.51
CA ILE A 29 -45.03 21.88 -0.06
C ILE A 29 -43.69 22.55 0.24
N GLU A 30 -43.72 23.88 0.19
CA GLU A 30 -42.61 24.72 0.55
C GLU A 30 -42.42 24.44 2.03
N GLY A 31 -41.39 23.64 2.32
CA GLY A 31 -41.02 23.30 3.68
C GLY A 31 -40.48 24.55 4.35
N PHE A 32 -41.37 25.39 4.87
CA PHE A 32 -40.98 26.54 5.68
C PHE A 32 -40.21 26.01 6.89
N MET A 33 -38.90 26.22 6.89
CA MET A 33 -38.01 25.86 7.96
C MET A 33 -37.62 27.16 8.68
N PRO A 34 -38.21 27.46 9.85
CA PRO A 34 -37.89 28.67 10.60
C PRO A 34 -36.39 28.74 10.93
N GLU A 35 -35.81 29.94 11.04
CA GLU A 35 -34.40 30.13 11.42
C GLU A 35 -34.04 29.52 12.79
N SER A 36 -35.03 29.31 13.66
CA SER A 36 -34.89 28.63 14.95
C SER A 36 -34.94 27.10 14.87
N HIS A 37 -35.16 26.55 13.67
CA HIS A 37 -35.30 25.11 13.49
C HIS A 37 -33.98 24.40 13.81
N ALA A 38 -34.05 23.38 14.67
CA ALA A 38 -32.89 22.69 15.22
C ALA A 38 -31.93 22.15 14.13
N MET A 39 -32.46 21.67 13.00
CA MET A 39 -31.61 21.19 11.90
C MET A 39 -30.84 22.32 11.20
N LEU A 40 -31.43 23.52 11.05
CA LEU A 40 -30.73 24.68 10.46
C LEU A 40 -29.61 25.16 11.38
N LEU A 41 -29.88 25.28 12.68
CA LEU A 41 -28.88 25.69 13.66
C LEU A 41 -27.68 24.73 13.67
N LYS A 42 -27.96 23.41 13.63
CA LYS A 42 -26.90 22.39 13.57
C LYS A 42 -26.07 22.49 12.29
N ALA A 43 -26.72 22.67 11.14
CA ALA A 43 -26.03 22.85 9.86
C ALA A 43 -25.17 24.12 9.84
N ALA A 44 -25.64 25.21 10.44
CA ALA A 44 -24.88 26.45 10.57
C ALA A 44 -23.64 26.28 11.46
N GLU A 45 -23.77 25.59 12.61
CA GLU A 45 -22.65 25.27 13.49
C GLU A 45 -21.58 24.43 12.79
N GLU A 46 -21.99 23.35 12.10
CA GLU A 46 -21.08 22.49 11.33
C GLU A 46 -20.34 23.27 10.23
N PHE A 47 -21.01 24.22 9.57
CA PHE A 47 -20.40 25.07 8.56
C PHE A 47 -19.34 26.01 9.16
N GLU A 48 -19.62 26.63 10.31
CA GLU A 48 -18.66 27.49 10.99
C GLU A 48 -17.43 26.74 11.49
N GLU A 49 -17.59 25.51 11.97
CA GLU A 49 -16.48 24.64 12.35
C GLU A 49 -15.61 24.25 11.15
N SER A 50 -16.23 23.86 10.04
CA SER A 50 -15.51 23.53 8.80
C SER A 50 -14.70 24.72 8.30
N ARG A 51 -15.29 25.91 8.32
CA ARG A 51 -14.61 27.16 7.96
C ARG A 51 -13.45 27.48 8.90
N ARG A 52 -13.61 27.27 10.21
CA ARG A 52 -12.53 27.43 11.20
C ARG A 52 -11.37 26.46 10.96
N ARG A 53 -11.65 25.20 10.63
CA ARG A 53 -10.61 24.20 10.30
C ARG A 53 -9.80 24.62 9.08
N ILE A 54 -10.47 25.05 8.01
CA ILE A 54 -9.81 25.52 6.77
C ILE A 54 -8.95 26.76 7.05
N LEU A 55 -9.41 27.67 7.90
CA LEU A 55 -8.65 28.86 8.27
C LEU A 55 -7.38 28.50 9.05
N LEU A 56 -7.47 27.58 10.02
CA LEU A 56 -6.33 27.12 10.82
C LEU A 56 -5.22 26.51 9.94
N ASP A 57 -5.60 25.77 8.91
CA ASP A 57 -4.68 25.15 7.94
C ASP A 57 -3.96 26.22 7.09
N LYS A 58 -4.69 27.25 6.64
CA LYS A 58 -4.12 28.40 5.93
C LYS A 58 -3.16 29.21 6.79
N GLU A 59 -3.45 29.43 8.07
CA GLU A 59 -2.57 30.15 8.99
C GLU A 59 -1.24 29.41 9.20
N HIS A 60 -1.28 28.08 9.32
CA HIS A 60 -0.07 27.26 9.43
C HIS A 60 0.80 27.36 8.17
N GLU A 61 0.20 27.33 6.98
CA GLU A 61 0.95 27.45 5.74
C GLU A 61 1.59 28.84 5.60
N VAL A 62 0.88 29.90 5.98
CA VAL A 62 1.43 31.27 6.00
C VAL A 62 2.58 31.40 7.02
N ALA A 63 2.45 30.81 8.20
CA ALA A 63 3.52 30.81 9.21
C ALA A 63 4.76 30.04 8.73
N ARG A 64 4.56 28.90 8.06
CA ARG A 64 5.63 28.12 7.42
C ARG A 64 6.36 28.93 6.35
N MET A 65 5.62 29.64 5.49
CA MET A 65 6.20 30.49 4.45
C MET A 65 6.98 31.66 5.04
N ARG A 66 6.48 32.33 6.09
CA ARG A 66 7.21 33.42 6.77
C ARG A 66 8.55 32.94 7.34
N ARG A 67 8.57 31.78 8.01
CA ARG A 67 9.82 31.21 8.55
C ARG A 67 10.86 30.93 7.45
N LEU A 68 10.42 30.42 6.31
CA LEU A 68 11.34 30.17 5.18
C LEU A 68 11.90 31.47 4.60
N GLN A 69 11.08 32.52 4.58
CA GLN A 69 11.50 33.84 4.11
C GLN A 69 12.51 34.50 5.07
N GLU A 70 12.30 34.37 6.39
CA GLU A 70 13.26 34.83 7.41
C GLU A 70 14.62 34.12 7.29
N ILE A 71 14.63 32.79 7.09
CA ILE A 71 15.86 32.01 6.88
C ILE A 71 16.58 32.47 5.61
N GLN A 72 15.84 32.79 4.55
CA GLN A 72 16.42 33.26 3.30
C GLN A 72 17.04 34.65 3.45
N GLU A 73 16.38 35.56 4.14
CA GLU A 73 16.87 36.92 4.41
C GLU A 73 18.12 36.89 5.32
N GLU A 74 18.15 36.00 6.33
CA GLU A 74 19.33 35.79 7.19
C GLU A 74 20.55 35.23 6.42
N SER A 75 20.33 34.44 5.37
CA SER A 75 21.41 33.88 4.54
C SER A 75 22.01 34.85 3.52
N GLU A 76 21.34 35.97 3.21
CA GLU A 76 21.86 36.96 2.24
C GLU A 76 22.95 37.87 2.84
N ASP A 77 22.97 38.06 4.17
CA ASP A 77 23.91 38.96 4.85
C ASP A 77 25.22 38.29 5.31
N GLU A 78 25.31 36.95 5.33
CA GLU A 78 26.46 36.18 5.87
C GLU A 78 27.12 35.28 4.79
N ILE A 79 27.48 35.86 3.64
CA ILE A 79 28.33 35.18 2.65
C ILE A 79 29.72 35.83 2.68
N GLU A 80 30.56 35.38 3.62
CA GLU A 80 31.97 35.77 3.69
C GLU A 80 32.77 35.02 2.60
N THR A 81 33.22 35.74 1.57
CA THR A 81 34.01 35.16 0.48
C THR A 81 35.44 34.90 0.93
N VAL A 82 35.70 33.67 1.35
CA VAL A 82 37.06 33.19 1.65
C VAL A 82 37.78 32.91 0.32
N GLU A 83 38.94 33.54 0.11
CA GLU A 83 39.81 33.22 -1.03
C GLU A 83 40.38 31.81 -0.85
N VAL A 84 39.93 30.88 -1.70
CA VAL A 84 40.39 29.48 -1.67
C VAL A 84 41.50 29.32 -2.70
N ASP A 85 42.67 28.82 -2.26
CA ASP A 85 43.77 28.43 -3.14
C ASP A 85 43.29 27.53 -4.28
N PRO A 86 43.83 27.66 -5.51
CA PRO A 86 43.40 26.86 -6.64
C PRO A 86 43.68 25.38 -6.38
N LYS A 87 42.66 24.65 -5.93
CA LYS A 87 42.71 23.20 -5.77
C LYS A 87 42.84 22.54 -7.14
N GLU A 88 43.54 21.40 -7.12
CA GLU A 88 43.69 20.46 -8.23
C GLU A 88 42.38 20.36 -9.03
N LYS A 89 42.43 20.61 -10.33
CA LYS A 89 41.26 20.55 -11.21
C LYS A 89 40.79 19.09 -11.26
N TRP A 90 39.72 18.79 -10.55
CA TRP A 90 39.03 17.52 -10.67
C TRP A 90 38.41 17.42 -12.06
N ASP A 91 38.62 16.30 -12.76
CA ASP A 91 37.98 16.05 -14.06
C ASP A 91 36.45 15.99 -13.87
N CYS A 92 35.80 17.09 -14.26
CA CYS A 92 34.35 17.22 -14.30
C CYS A 92 33.70 16.37 -15.41
N GLU A 93 34.47 15.55 -16.14
CA GLU A 93 33.90 14.64 -17.14
C GLU A 93 32.90 13.65 -16.52
N THR A 94 33.02 13.38 -15.21
CA THR A 94 32.06 12.53 -14.48
C THR A 94 30.73 13.24 -14.20
N ILE A 95 30.71 14.56 -14.02
CA ILE A 95 29.45 15.33 -13.88
C ILE A 95 28.81 15.63 -15.24
N LEU A 96 29.62 15.74 -16.31
CA LEU A 96 29.14 15.87 -17.69
C LEU A 96 28.66 14.53 -18.25
N SER A 97 29.18 13.41 -17.72
CA SER A 97 28.57 12.09 -17.86
C SER A 97 27.23 12.09 -17.14
N THR A 98 26.19 12.40 -17.90
CA THR A 98 24.78 12.11 -17.60
C THR A 98 24.49 10.60 -17.64
N TYR A 99 25.49 9.75 -17.36
CA TYR A 99 25.23 8.39 -16.93
C TYR A 99 24.74 8.48 -15.49
N SER A 100 23.46 8.85 -15.35
CA SER A 100 22.66 8.61 -14.16
C SER A 100 23.03 7.21 -13.66
N THR A 101 23.70 7.13 -12.51
CA THR A 101 23.92 5.84 -11.89
C THR A 101 22.53 5.27 -11.70
N LEU A 102 22.32 4.06 -12.22
CA LEU A 102 21.08 3.30 -12.15
C LEU A 102 20.73 2.90 -10.70
N TYR A 103 20.99 3.78 -9.73
CA TYR A 103 20.95 3.55 -8.31
C TYR A 103 19.62 3.98 -7.71
N ASN A 104 19.00 5.01 -8.30
CA ASN A 104 17.71 5.52 -7.85
C ASN A 104 16.61 5.33 -8.90
N HIS A 105 16.46 4.10 -9.41
CA HIS A 105 15.31 3.76 -10.23
C HIS A 105 14.21 3.22 -9.31
N PRO A 106 13.03 3.86 -9.25
CA PRO A 106 11.89 3.27 -8.55
C PRO A 106 11.63 1.89 -9.14
N LYS A 107 11.35 0.91 -8.28
CA LYS A 107 11.06 -0.46 -8.73
C LYS A 107 9.91 -0.42 -9.73
N ILE A 108 10.22 -0.67 -11.01
CA ILE A 108 9.21 -0.76 -12.06
C ILE A 108 8.23 -1.86 -11.64
N ILE A 109 6.96 -1.49 -11.53
CA ILE A 109 5.90 -2.45 -11.27
C ILE A 109 5.72 -3.24 -12.56
N GLU A 110 6.31 -4.44 -12.61
CA GLU A 110 6.06 -5.37 -13.70
C GLU A 110 4.59 -5.81 -13.65
N GLU A 111 3.89 -5.68 -14.77
CA GLU A 111 2.59 -6.33 -14.92
C GLU A 111 2.76 -7.83 -14.63
N PRO A 112 1.82 -8.46 -13.89
CA PRO A 112 1.90 -9.89 -13.65
C PRO A 112 1.95 -10.60 -15.00
N LYS A 113 3.06 -11.30 -15.25
CA LYS A 113 3.24 -12.09 -16.49
C LYS A 113 2.00 -12.95 -16.65
N LYS A 114 1.34 -12.82 -17.81
CA LYS A 114 0.15 -13.62 -18.14
C LYS A 114 0.43 -15.08 -17.78
N PRO A 115 -0.46 -15.76 -17.03
CA PRO A 115 -0.20 -17.11 -16.58
C PRO A 115 0.13 -17.98 -17.79
N LYS A 116 1.27 -18.69 -17.71
CA LYS A 116 1.68 -19.60 -18.78
C LYS A 116 0.55 -20.62 -18.98
N LYS A 117 0.15 -20.84 -20.25
CA LYS A 117 -0.84 -21.87 -20.58
C LYS A 117 -0.32 -23.22 -20.07
N ILE A 118 -1.16 -23.93 -19.31
CA ILE A 118 -0.81 -25.25 -18.75
C ILE A 118 -0.54 -26.19 -19.93
N GLN A 119 0.69 -26.67 -20.05
CA GLN A 119 1.04 -27.68 -21.05
C GLN A 119 0.85 -29.07 -20.46
N ILE A 120 -0.01 -29.87 -21.08
CA ILE A 120 -0.32 -31.24 -20.66
C ILE A 120 0.53 -32.22 -21.49
N HIS A 121 1.05 -33.27 -20.85
CA HIS A 121 1.66 -34.38 -21.58
C HIS A 121 0.61 -35.20 -22.32
N ALA A 122 0.78 -35.36 -23.64
CA ALA A 122 -0.17 -36.07 -24.51
C ALA A 122 -0.44 -37.53 -24.10
N LYS A 123 0.52 -38.19 -23.42
CA LYS A 123 0.40 -39.60 -23.00
C LYS A 123 -0.17 -39.79 -21.59
N THR A 124 0.13 -38.87 -20.68
CA THR A 124 -0.19 -39.03 -19.25
C THR A 124 -1.29 -38.11 -18.76
N GLY A 125 -1.68 -37.08 -19.53
CA GLY A 125 -2.70 -36.12 -19.09
C GLY A 125 -2.25 -35.21 -17.93
N ILE A 126 -0.99 -35.33 -17.48
CA ILE A 126 -0.43 -34.59 -16.35
C ILE A 126 0.28 -33.33 -16.89
N PRO A 127 0.19 -32.17 -16.21
CA PRO A 127 0.96 -30.99 -16.57
C PRO A 127 2.48 -31.27 -16.58
N LYS A 128 3.17 -30.86 -17.64
CA LYS A 128 4.61 -31.15 -17.88
C LYS A 128 5.48 -30.78 -16.67
N ASP A 129 5.26 -29.60 -16.13
CA ASP A 129 6.11 -29.01 -15.07
C ASP A 129 5.97 -29.73 -13.71
N VAL A 130 4.91 -30.52 -13.50
CA VAL A 130 4.63 -31.16 -12.20
C VAL A 130 5.55 -32.36 -11.96
N LEU A 131 5.90 -33.10 -13.01
CA LEU A 131 6.71 -34.31 -12.87
C LEU A 131 8.20 -33.98 -12.68
N GLU A 132 8.69 -32.94 -13.37
CA GLU A 132 10.06 -32.45 -13.23
C GLU A 132 10.29 -31.85 -11.85
N TYR A 133 9.40 -30.96 -11.40
CA TYR A 133 9.45 -30.39 -10.04
C TYR A 133 9.49 -31.47 -8.94
N ARG A 134 8.69 -32.53 -9.08
CA ARG A 134 8.69 -33.65 -8.12
C ARG A 134 10.01 -34.42 -8.10
N LYS A 135 10.70 -34.55 -9.25
CA LYS A 135 12.01 -35.20 -9.35
C LYS A 135 13.09 -34.33 -8.72
N GLU A 136 13.15 -33.05 -9.07
CA GLU A 136 14.11 -32.09 -8.51
C GLU A 136 14.02 -32.04 -6.99
N ARG A 137 12.80 -31.91 -6.44
CA ARG A 137 12.58 -31.91 -5.00
C ARG A 137 12.99 -33.22 -4.31
N ARG A 138 12.95 -34.36 -5.00
CA ARG A 138 13.45 -35.64 -4.45
C ARG A 138 14.97 -35.66 -4.38
N VAL A 139 15.64 -35.13 -5.40
CA VAL A 139 17.11 -35.00 -5.43
C VAL A 139 17.58 -34.05 -4.34
N GLU A 140 16.96 -32.87 -4.24
CA GLU A 140 17.28 -31.87 -3.22
C GLU A 140 17.09 -32.42 -1.80
N LYS A 141 15.96 -33.09 -1.54
CA LYS A 141 15.72 -33.73 -0.23
C LYS A 141 16.76 -34.80 0.10
N LYS A 142 17.22 -35.56 -0.90
CA LYS A 142 18.27 -36.57 -0.71
C LYS A 142 19.60 -35.91 -0.37
N ALA A 143 20.01 -34.90 -1.15
CA ALA A 143 21.24 -34.14 -0.93
C ALA A 143 21.25 -33.48 0.45
N ASN A 144 20.16 -32.80 0.84
CA ASN A 144 20.05 -32.19 2.17
C ASN A 144 20.15 -33.23 3.28
N LYS A 145 19.49 -34.38 3.15
CA LYS A 145 19.58 -35.45 4.15
C LYS A 145 21.00 -36.01 4.29
N GLU A 146 21.74 -36.09 3.20
CA GLU A 146 23.14 -36.52 3.21
C GLU A 146 24.04 -35.46 3.86
N ALA A 147 23.89 -34.19 3.48
CA ALA A 147 24.63 -33.06 4.07
C ALA A 147 24.42 -32.98 5.60
N PHE A 148 23.18 -33.11 6.08
CA PHE A 148 22.91 -33.12 7.52
C PHE A 148 23.57 -34.30 8.25
N LYS A 149 23.65 -35.47 7.62
CA LYS A 149 24.34 -36.63 8.21
C LYS A 149 25.84 -36.44 8.25
N GLU A 150 26.43 -35.87 7.21
CA GLU A 150 27.86 -35.60 7.14
C GLU A 150 28.28 -34.55 8.18
N GLU A 151 27.52 -33.45 8.27
CA GLU A 151 27.78 -32.41 9.25
C GLU A 151 27.62 -32.92 10.69
N LYS A 152 26.61 -33.76 10.96
CA LYS A 152 26.47 -34.43 12.28
C LYS A 152 27.71 -35.27 12.62
N LYS A 153 28.18 -36.11 11.68
CA LYS A 153 29.40 -36.91 11.89
C LYS A 153 30.63 -36.04 12.11
N ARG A 154 30.73 -34.90 11.41
CA ARG A 154 31.83 -33.95 11.56
C ARG A 154 31.81 -33.32 12.95
N GLN A 155 30.65 -32.86 13.42
CA GLN A 155 30.49 -32.29 14.75
C GLN A 155 30.80 -33.32 15.85
N GLU A 156 30.34 -34.57 15.71
CA GLU A 156 30.68 -35.66 16.63
C GLU A 156 32.19 -35.89 16.72
N LYS A 157 32.90 -35.90 15.59
CA LYS A 157 34.37 -36.01 15.55
C LYS A 157 35.05 -34.83 16.24
N ILE A 158 34.58 -33.61 15.99
CA ILE A 158 35.10 -32.39 16.63
C ILE A 158 34.90 -32.46 18.14
N MET A 159 33.71 -32.85 18.61
CA MET A 159 33.42 -33.00 20.04
C MET A 159 34.30 -34.06 20.71
N LEU A 160 34.54 -35.20 20.05
CA LEU A 160 35.43 -36.23 20.56
C LEU A 160 36.87 -35.74 20.69
N ASN A 161 37.37 -35.04 19.66
CA ASN A 161 38.71 -34.46 19.69
C ASN A 161 38.86 -33.44 20.83
N ASN A 162 37.90 -32.53 20.98
CA ASN A 162 37.89 -31.55 22.06
C ASN A 162 37.84 -32.22 23.44
N ARG A 163 37.03 -33.27 23.61
CA ARG A 163 36.96 -34.04 24.87
C ARG A 163 38.30 -34.69 25.23
N ASN A 164 38.98 -35.27 24.24
CA ASN A 164 40.28 -35.93 24.46
C ASN A 164 41.40 -34.91 24.73
N ASN A 165 41.35 -33.72 24.14
CA ASN A 165 42.42 -32.72 24.25
C ASN A 165 42.25 -31.75 25.45
N VAL A 166 41.04 -31.58 25.98
CA VAL A 166 40.77 -30.72 27.17
C VAL A 166 41.14 -31.41 28.49
N GLN A 167 41.16 -32.74 28.55
CA GLN A 167 41.59 -33.48 29.75
C GLN A 167 43.12 -33.50 29.96
N GLY A 168 43.91 -33.01 29.01
CA GLY A 168 45.38 -33.04 29.02
C GLY A 168 46.08 -31.95 29.83
N ASN A 169 45.38 -30.90 30.28
CA ASN A 169 45.97 -29.82 31.08
C ASN A 169 45.47 -29.87 32.53
N LYS A 170 46.01 -30.80 33.33
CA LYS A 170 45.99 -30.70 34.79
C LYS A 170 47.30 -30.05 35.23
N ILE A 171 47.26 -28.74 35.40
CA ILE A 171 48.35 -27.93 35.96
C ILE A 171 48.60 -28.42 37.40
N MET A 172 49.83 -28.85 37.69
CA MET A 172 50.37 -28.95 39.06
C MET A 172 50.80 -27.57 39.54
#